data_AF-A0A9D6F166-F1
#
_entry.id   AF-A0A9D6F166-F1
#
_cell.length_a   1.000
_cell.length_b   1.000
_cell.length_c   1.000
_cell.angle_alpha   90.00
_cell.angle_beta   90.00
_cell.angle_gamma   90.00
#
_symmetry.space_group_name_H-M   'P 1'
#
loop_
_entity.id
_entity.type
_entity.pdbx_description
1 polymer ?
#
loop_
_entity_poly.entity_id
_entity_poly.type
_entity_poly.pdbx_seq_one_letter_code
_entity_poly.pdbx_strand_id
1 'polypeptide(L)'
;MRTVAPIARRLAELVRRRNAEIGWDAILKASLGIIFTLVTFTVFFWFSWFAGFLLGVYLGLQAWQFATIFTGLFFIAATWSAWLRIDPLTDLQPLSDDEQMVTLIGAAVGLSTFSPRHASAGFAFVLIGGPAGVIEAYGIWAHRLRADSRLIDEAARLLQSCDPVLPVNEVRNLAAAFLLRRLALIKVVPHEDSHALTLTEKGNKVISRGTSKVKRTPEDKPGQGDR
;
A
#
# COMPACT_ATOMS: atom_id res chain seq x y z
N MET A 1 -1.71 24.30 -31.63
CA MET A 1 -1.55 22.91 -31.15
C MET A 1 -0.59 22.89 -29.97
N ARG A 2 -1.04 22.51 -28.76
CA ARG A 2 -0.16 22.33 -27.60
C ARG A 2 0.70 21.08 -27.84
N THR A 3 2.02 21.18 -27.72
CA THR A 3 2.89 20.01 -27.91
C THR A 3 2.61 18.96 -26.83
N VAL A 4 2.42 17.70 -27.23
CA VAL A 4 2.12 16.57 -26.32
C VAL A 4 3.34 16.17 -25.50
N ALA A 5 4.54 16.31 -26.08
CA ALA A 5 5.83 15.97 -25.46
C ALA A 5 6.09 16.58 -24.07
N PRO A 6 5.86 17.88 -23.81
CA PRO A 6 6.05 18.45 -22.47
C PRO A 6 5.07 17.90 -21.42
N ILE A 7 3.85 17.53 -21.82
CA ILE A 7 2.86 16.92 -20.90
C ILE A 7 3.27 15.49 -20.58
N ALA A 8 3.67 14.71 -21.59
CA ALA A 8 4.16 13.35 -21.41
C ALA A 8 5.37 13.29 -20.47
N ARG A 9 6.35 14.19 -20.61
CA ARG A 9 7.50 14.28 -19.69
C ARG A 9 7.07 14.54 -18.24
N ARG A 10 6.10 15.42 -18.02
CA ARG A 10 5.58 15.73 -16.68
C ARG A 10 4.79 14.57 -16.08
N LEU A 11 3.98 13.89 -16.89
CA LEU A 11 3.29 12.68 -16.49
C LEU A 11 4.28 11.59 -16.11
N ALA A 12 5.34 11.37 -16.91
CA ALA A 12 6.41 10.44 -16.58
C ALA A 12 7.08 10.78 -15.23
N GLU A 13 7.34 12.06 -14.96
CA GLU A 13 7.91 12.49 -13.68
C GLU A 13 6.94 12.26 -12.50
N LEU A 14 5.64 12.56 -12.68
CA LEU A 14 4.61 12.30 -11.67
C LEU A 14 4.46 10.80 -11.38
N VAL A 15 4.44 9.96 -12.43
CA VAL A 15 4.42 8.50 -12.30
C VAL A 15 5.66 8.01 -11.55
N ARG A 16 6.85 8.52 -11.90
CA ARG A 16 8.11 8.17 -11.23
C ARG A 16 8.08 8.55 -9.74
N ARG A 17 7.66 9.78 -9.41
CA ARG A 17 7.55 10.24 -8.01
C ARG A 17 6.55 9.40 -7.23
N ARG A 18 5.36 9.14 -7.81
CA ARG A 18 4.34 8.33 -7.16
C ARG A 18 4.78 6.87 -6.95
N ASN A 19 5.48 6.28 -7.93
CA ASN A 19 6.05 4.94 -7.80
C ASN A 19 7.16 4.89 -6.75
N ALA A 20 7.93 5.97 -6.58
CA ALA A 20 8.93 6.06 -5.51
C ALA A 20 8.26 6.13 -4.13
N GLU A 21 7.20 6.92 -3.97
CA GLU A 21 6.40 6.97 -2.72
C GLU A 21 5.80 5.60 -2.38
N ILE A 22 5.11 4.96 -3.34
CA ILE A 22 4.58 3.60 -3.18
C ILE A 22 5.70 2.61 -2.86
N GLY A 23 6.87 2.81 -3.47
CA GLY A 23 8.02 1.96 -3.24
C GLY A 23 8.57 2.06 -1.83
N TRP A 24 8.66 3.28 -1.28
CA TRP A 24 9.06 3.49 0.10
C TRP A 24 8.08 2.90 1.09
N ASP A 25 6.78 3.08 0.87
CA ASP A 25 5.74 2.47 1.72
C ASP A 25 5.81 0.93 1.71
N ALA A 26 5.95 0.33 0.52
CA ALA A 26 6.14 -1.10 0.39
C ALA A 26 7.42 -1.58 1.10
N ILE A 27 8.55 -0.88 0.95
CA ILE A 27 9.81 -1.24 1.61
C ILE A 27 9.66 -1.16 3.13
N LEU A 28 9.01 -0.11 3.65
CA LEU A 28 8.81 0.09 5.09
C LEU A 28 7.92 -1.01 5.68
N LYS A 29 6.82 -1.37 5.01
CA LYS A 29 5.96 -2.48 5.46
C LYS A 29 6.67 -3.83 5.37
N ALA A 30 7.43 -4.07 4.30
CA ALA A 30 8.21 -5.29 4.15
C ALA A 30 9.27 -5.40 5.25
N SER A 31 10.01 -4.33 5.53
CA SER A 31 11.06 -4.34 6.55
C SER A 31 10.46 -4.53 7.95
N LEU A 32 9.36 -3.86 8.26
CA LEU A 32 8.65 -4.05 9.54
C LEU A 32 8.13 -5.48 9.67
N GLY A 33 7.52 -6.03 8.62
CA GLY A 33 7.04 -7.43 8.59
C GLY A 33 8.18 -8.44 8.78
N ILE A 34 9.32 -8.25 8.11
CA ILE A 34 10.51 -9.10 8.26
C ILE A 34 11.07 -9.02 9.68
N ILE A 35 11.28 -7.81 10.22
CA ILE A 35 11.81 -7.63 11.58
C ILE A 35 10.89 -8.27 12.60
N PHE A 36 9.58 -8.03 12.49
CA PHE A 36 8.59 -8.62 13.38
C PHE A 36 8.55 -10.15 13.28
N THR A 37 8.62 -10.70 12.07
CA THR A 37 8.75 -12.15 11.85
C THR A 37 9.99 -12.71 12.54
N LEU A 38 11.16 -12.09 12.33
CA LEU A 38 12.41 -12.54 12.95
C LEU A 38 12.32 -12.54 14.47
N VAL A 39 11.80 -11.46 15.07
CA VAL A 39 11.64 -11.35 16.52
C VAL A 39 10.66 -12.42 17.04
N THR A 40 9.45 -12.48 16.47
CA THR A 40 8.40 -13.40 16.91
C THR A 40 8.85 -14.86 16.82
N PHE A 41 9.39 -15.29 15.68
CA PHE A 41 9.80 -16.69 15.50
C PHE A 41 11.10 -17.03 16.23
N THR A 42 11.99 -16.06 16.50
CA THR A 42 13.16 -16.30 17.38
C THR A 42 12.72 -16.52 18.82
N VAL A 43 11.82 -15.67 19.34
CA VAL A 43 11.26 -15.85 20.68
C VAL A 43 10.51 -17.17 20.78
N PHE A 44 9.68 -17.49 19.78
CA PHE A 44 8.95 -18.75 19.71
C PHE A 44 9.88 -19.96 19.63
N PHE A 45 10.98 -19.86 18.89
CA PHE A 45 12.04 -20.89 18.85
C PHE A 45 12.66 -21.10 20.22
N TRP A 46 13.02 -20.03 20.93
CA TRP A 46 13.56 -20.13 22.29
C TRP A 46 12.60 -20.83 23.25
N PHE A 47 11.32 -20.45 23.25
CA PHE A 47 10.30 -21.14 24.05
C PHE A 47 10.16 -22.62 23.66
N SER A 48 10.13 -22.91 22.37
CA SER A 48 10.02 -24.28 21.85
C SER A 48 11.26 -25.11 22.19
N TRP A 49 12.44 -24.49 22.23
CA TRP A 49 13.70 -25.13 22.63
C TRP A 49 13.68 -25.51 24.11
N PHE A 50 13.24 -24.60 24.99
CA PHE A 50 13.04 -24.91 26.41
C PHE A 50 12.01 -26.02 26.62
N ALA A 51 10.87 -25.97 25.91
CA ALA A 51 9.88 -27.03 25.95
C ALA A 51 10.44 -28.36 25.42
N GLY A 52 11.25 -28.31 24.37
CA GLY A 52 11.95 -29.46 23.78
C GLY A 52 12.99 -30.07 24.70
N PHE A 53 13.56 -29.32 25.65
CA PHE A 53 14.41 -29.90 26.68
C PHE A 53 13.62 -30.85 27.61
N LEU A 54 12.35 -30.53 27.89
CA LEU A 54 11.47 -31.33 28.74
C LEU A 54 10.77 -32.46 27.95
N LEU A 55 10.24 -32.13 26.76
CA LEU A 55 9.42 -33.03 25.94
C LEU A 55 10.23 -33.82 24.91
N GLY A 56 11.35 -33.28 24.42
CA GLY A 56 12.17 -33.91 23.39
C GLY A 56 12.79 -35.23 23.84
N VAL A 57 13.07 -35.36 25.14
CA VAL A 57 13.53 -36.62 25.76
C VAL A 57 12.52 -37.75 25.54
N TYR A 58 11.21 -37.46 25.61
CA TYR A 58 10.16 -38.45 25.37
C TYR A 58 10.00 -38.85 23.90
N LEU A 59 10.37 -37.95 22.98
CA LEU A 59 10.24 -38.16 21.53
C LEU A 59 11.54 -38.66 20.88
N GLY A 60 12.63 -38.82 21.65
CA GLY A 60 13.95 -39.16 21.12
C GLY A 60 14.57 -38.05 20.24
N LEU A 61 14.08 -36.82 20.36
CA LEU A 61 14.55 -35.67 19.59
C LEU A 61 15.45 -34.77 20.44
N GLN A 62 16.48 -34.20 19.82
CA GLN A 62 17.26 -33.15 20.47
C GLN A 62 16.41 -31.87 20.57
N ALA A 63 16.58 -31.09 21.65
CA ALA A 63 15.77 -29.89 21.91
C ALA A 63 15.74 -28.89 20.73
N TRP A 64 16.85 -28.71 20.03
CA TRP A 64 16.93 -27.83 18.85
C TRP A 64 16.18 -28.39 17.63
N GLN A 65 16.11 -29.71 17.47
CA GLN A 65 15.35 -30.34 16.38
C GLN A 65 13.87 -30.12 16.61
N PHE A 66 13.41 -30.37 17.84
CA PHE A 66 12.04 -30.09 18.25
C PHE A 66 11.67 -28.63 18.02
N ALA A 67 12.50 -27.70 18.50
CA ALA A 67 12.28 -26.27 18.32
C ALA A 67 12.20 -25.84 16.86
N THR A 68 13.11 -26.35 16.01
CA THR A 68 13.15 -26.06 14.57
C THR A 68 11.88 -26.55 13.88
N ILE A 69 11.49 -27.81 14.12
CA ILE A 69 10.31 -28.41 13.48
C ILE A 69 9.05 -27.64 13.92
N PHE A 70 8.90 -27.41 15.22
CA PHE A 70 7.73 -26.74 15.77
C PHE A 70 7.61 -25.31 15.27
N THR A 71 8.68 -24.51 15.39
CA THR A 71 8.72 -23.12 14.90
C THR A 71 8.49 -23.06 13.39
N GLY A 72 9.11 -23.96 12.63
CA GLY A 72 8.97 -24.03 11.17
C GLY A 72 7.54 -24.33 10.73
N LEU A 73 6.85 -25.26 11.39
CA LEU A 73 5.44 -25.56 11.12
C LEU A 73 4.55 -24.35 11.36
N PHE A 74 4.72 -23.65 12.49
CA PHE A 74 3.96 -22.44 12.79
C PHE A 74 4.30 -21.30 11.83
N PHE A 75 5.55 -21.17 11.39
CA PHE A 75 5.94 -20.18 10.39
C PHE A 75 5.24 -20.43 9.03
N ILE A 76 5.22 -21.69 8.57
CA ILE A 76 4.52 -22.08 7.35
C ILE A 76 3.02 -21.81 7.48
N ALA A 77 2.41 -22.24 8.59
CA ALA A 77 0.99 -22.01 8.85
C ALA A 77 0.64 -20.51 8.90
N ALA A 78 1.45 -19.70 9.59
CA ALA A 78 1.25 -18.25 9.67
C ALA A 78 1.40 -17.58 8.31
N THR A 79 2.40 -17.97 7.52
CA THR A 79 2.61 -17.44 6.17
C THR A 79 1.46 -17.82 5.23
N TRP A 80 0.99 -19.07 5.31
CA TRP A 80 -0.17 -19.53 4.54
C TRP A 80 -1.45 -18.80 4.92
N SER A 81 -1.73 -18.65 6.22
CA SER A 81 -2.89 -17.90 6.72
C SER A 81 -2.84 -16.43 6.32
N ALA A 82 -1.67 -15.80 6.38
CA ALA A 82 -1.47 -14.44 5.91
C ALA A 82 -1.73 -14.31 4.40
N TRP A 83 -1.32 -15.31 3.61
CA TRP A 83 -1.55 -15.34 2.15
C TRP A 83 -3.04 -15.42 1.82
N LEU A 84 -3.77 -16.27 2.54
CA LEU A 84 -5.22 -16.40 2.44
C LEU A 84 -5.99 -15.23 3.06
N ARG A 85 -5.30 -14.29 3.73
CA ARG A 85 -5.88 -13.15 4.45
C ARG A 85 -6.94 -13.58 5.47
N ILE A 86 -6.68 -14.69 6.15
CA ILE A 86 -7.53 -15.16 7.24
C ILE A 86 -7.41 -14.13 8.37
N ASP A 87 -8.54 -13.54 8.77
CA ASP A 87 -8.59 -12.68 9.93
C ASP A 87 -8.81 -13.55 11.18
N PRO A 88 -7.81 -13.66 12.07
CA PRO A 88 -7.91 -14.49 13.28
C PRO A 88 -8.96 -13.97 14.27
N LEU A 89 -9.54 -12.78 14.01
CA LEU A 89 -10.53 -12.13 14.85
C LEU A 89 -11.97 -12.25 14.31
N THR A 90 -12.18 -12.91 13.16
CA THR A 90 -13.46 -12.87 12.43
C THR A 90 -14.69 -13.37 13.21
N ASP A 91 -14.51 -14.16 14.27
CA ASP A 91 -15.60 -14.67 15.11
C ASP A 91 -15.47 -14.31 16.60
N LEU A 92 -14.61 -13.34 16.93
CA LEU A 92 -14.48 -12.85 18.30
C LEU A 92 -15.64 -11.91 18.62
N GLN A 93 -16.62 -12.43 19.36
CA GLN A 93 -17.60 -11.58 20.03
C GLN A 93 -16.87 -10.69 21.03
N PRO A 94 -17.28 -9.41 21.16
CA PRO A 94 -16.76 -8.56 22.21
C PRO A 94 -16.96 -9.23 23.57
N LEU A 95 -15.93 -9.17 24.43
CA LEU A 95 -16.01 -9.66 25.81
C LEU A 95 -17.24 -9.06 26.48
N SER A 96 -18.03 -9.91 27.13
CA SER A 96 -19.07 -9.44 28.04
C SER A 96 -18.43 -8.59 29.15
N ASP A 97 -19.13 -7.59 29.65
CA ASP A 97 -18.67 -6.73 30.76
C ASP A 97 -18.15 -7.55 31.96
N ASP A 98 -18.78 -8.69 32.23
CA ASP A 98 -18.38 -9.62 33.30
C ASP A 98 -17.03 -10.30 32.99
N GLU A 99 -16.84 -10.78 31.76
CA GLU A 99 -15.59 -11.41 31.33
C GLU A 99 -14.45 -10.39 31.25
N GLN A 100 -14.77 -9.15 30.86
CA GLN A 100 -13.82 -8.04 30.80
C GLN A 100 -13.36 -7.65 32.21
N MET A 101 -14.28 -7.57 33.16
CA MET A 101 -13.98 -7.28 34.57
C MET A 101 -13.17 -8.41 35.21
N VAL A 102 -13.49 -9.68 34.95
CA VAL A 102 -12.72 -10.84 35.41
C VAL A 102 -11.32 -10.88 34.79
N THR A 103 -11.19 -10.51 33.52
CA THR A 103 -9.88 -10.43 32.84
C THR A 103 -9.02 -9.31 33.45
N LEU A 104 -9.61 -8.14 33.74
CA LEU A 104 -8.93 -7.01 34.38
C LEU A 104 -8.50 -7.32 35.81
N ILE A 105 -9.39 -7.90 36.62
CA ILE A 105 -9.08 -8.33 37.99
C ILE A 105 -8.03 -9.44 37.96
N GLY A 106 -8.18 -10.42 37.07
CA GLY A 106 -7.20 -11.48 36.87
C GLY A 106 -5.80 -10.95 36.53
N ALA A 107 -5.72 -9.99 35.59
CA ALA A 107 -4.46 -9.34 35.25
C ALA A 107 -3.84 -8.56 36.43
N ALA A 108 -4.66 -7.89 37.25
CA ALA A 108 -4.21 -7.13 38.42
C ALA A 108 -3.72 -8.02 39.58
N VAL A 109 -4.30 -9.22 39.72
CA VAL A 109 -3.98 -10.18 40.80
C VAL A 109 -2.96 -11.23 40.35
N GLY A 110 -2.52 -11.18 39.08
CA GLY A 110 -1.58 -12.16 38.51
C GLY A 110 -2.21 -13.52 38.19
N LEU A 111 -3.54 -13.63 38.26
CA LEU A 111 -4.31 -14.80 37.85
C LEU A 111 -4.81 -14.57 36.43
N SER A 112 -4.07 -15.06 35.43
CA SER A 112 -4.42 -14.90 34.01
C SER A 112 -5.62 -15.77 33.59
N THR A 113 -6.82 -15.45 34.08
CA THR A 113 -8.08 -15.97 33.52
C THR A 113 -8.44 -15.21 32.24
N PHE A 114 -7.73 -15.51 31.15
CA PHE A 114 -8.15 -15.09 29.83
C PHE A 114 -9.13 -16.10 29.24
N SER A 115 -10.14 -15.60 28.52
CA SER A 115 -10.94 -16.45 27.63
C SER A 115 -9.99 -17.18 26.66
N PRO A 116 -9.96 -18.53 26.65
CA PRO A 116 -9.01 -19.30 25.82
C PRO A 116 -9.07 -18.94 24.34
N ARG A 117 -10.26 -18.52 23.86
CA ARG A 117 -10.48 -18.04 22.48
C ARG A 117 -9.78 -16.71 22.19
N HIS A 118 -9.80 -15.78 23.14
CA HIS A 118 -9.14 -14.49 22.99
C HIS A 118 -7.61 -14.63 23.06
N ALA A 119 -7.11 -15.50 23.94
CA ALA A 119 -5.68 -15.79 24.03
C ALA A 119 -5.15 -16.47 22.76
N SER A 120 -5.88 -17.45 22.22
CA SER A 120 -5.48 -18.14 20.98
C SER A 120 -5.54 -17.22 19.77
N ALA A 121 -6.54 -16.36 19.67
CA ALA A 121 -6.65 -15.37 18.60
C ALA A 121 -5.55 -14.29 18.68
N GLY A 122 -5.24 -13.79 19.88
CA GLY A 122 -4.13 -12.87 20.10
C GLY A 122 -2.78 -13.50 19.73
N PHE A 123 -2.58 -14.77 20.09
CA PHE A 123 -1.40 -15.53 19.70
C PHE A 123 -1.32 -15.72 18.18
N ALA A 124 -2.42 -16.08 17.53
CA ALA A 124 -2.51 -16.20 16.07
C ALA A 124 -2.20 -14.86 15.38
N PHE A 125 -2.70 -13.75 15.91
CA PHE A 125 -2.40 -12.41 15.41
C PHE A 125 -0.90 -12.09 15.45
N VAL A 126 -0.23 -12.42 16.56
CA VAL A 126 1.23 -12.23 16.70
C VAL A 126 2.00 -13.10 15.70
N LEU A 127 1.60 -14.34 15.48
CA LEU A 127 2.26 -15.21 14.51
C LEU A 127 2.07 -14.74 13.06
N ILE A 128 0.86 -14.27 12.73
CA ILE A 128 0.47 -13.86 11.36
C ILE A 128 0.98 -12.46 11.03
N GLY A 129 1.11 -11.56 12.00
CA GLY A 129 1.38 -10.14 11.77
C GLY A 129 2.63 -9.86 10.95
N GLY A 130 3.71 -10.61 11.17
CA GLY A 130 4.96 -10.47 10.42
C GLY A 130 4.79 -10.85 8.94
N PRO A 131 4.39 -12.10 8.63
CA PRO A 131 4.08 -12.52 7.26
C PRO A 131 3.03 -11.65 6.56
N ALA A 132 1.99 -11.21 7.28
CA ALA A 132 0.96 -10.32 6.73
C ALA A 132 1.53 -8.99 6.24
N GLY A 133 2.45 -8.37 7.00
CA GLY A 133 3.13 -7.13 6.59
C GLY A 133 3.94 -7.30 5.29
N VAL A 134 4.59 -8.44 5.10
CA VAL A 134 5.36 -8.75 3.86
C VAL A 134 4.42 -8.95 2.67
N ILE A 135 3.30 -9.64 2.86
CA ILE A 135 2.31 -9.88 1.81
C ILE A 135 1.59 -8.57 1.43
N GLU A 136 1.28 -7.73 2.41
CA GLU A 136 0.72 -6.41 2.17
C GLU A 136 1.69 -5.53 1.39
N ALA A 137 2.98 -5.51 1.78
CA ALA A 137 4.03 -4.81 1.05
C ALA A 137 4.17 -5.28 -0.39
N TYR A 138 4.12 -6.59 -0.62
CA TYR A 138 4.10 -7.16 -1.96
C TYR A 138 2.86 -6.69 -2.74
N GLY A 139 1.69 -6.65 -2.11
CA GLY A 139 0.47 -6.09 -2.69
C GLY A 139 0.67 -4.64 -3.13
N ILE A 140 1.16 -3.77 -2.25
CA ILE A 140 1.42 -2.36 -2.55
C ILE A 140 2.42 -2.21 -3.71
N TRP A 141 3.48 -3.01 -3.68
CA TRP A 141 4.50 -3.05 -4.73
C TRP A 141 3.92 -3.49 -6.08
N ALA A 142 3.11 -4.53 -6.10
CA ALA A 142 2.48 -5.05 -7.32
C ALA A 142 1.49 -4.05 -7.94
N HIS A 143 0.90 -3.15 -7.14
CA HIS A 143 -0.03 -2.12 -7.59
C HIS A 143 0.64 -0.83 -8.08
N ARG A 144 1.98 -0.79 -8.22
CA ARG A 144 2.70 0.34 -8.82
C ARG A 144 2.16 0.70 -10.20
N LEU A 145 2.28 1.97 -10.57
CA LEU A 145 1.85 2.45 -11.88
C LEU A 145 2.80 1.94 -12.96
N ARG A 146 2.26 1.40 -14.05
CA ARG A 146 3.06 1.04 -15.23
C ARG A 146 3.68 2.30 -15.83
N ALA A 147 5.01 2.32 -15.95
CA ALA A 147 5.77 3.43 -16.51
C ALA A 147 6.10 3.20 -18.00
N ASP A 148 5.15 2.65 -18.76
CA ASP A 148 5.30 2.47 -20.21
C ASP A 148 5.21 3.85 -20.91
N SER A 149 6.21 4.17 -21.73
CA SER A 149 6.27 5.42 -22.48
C SER A 149 5.05 5.58 -23.41
N ARG A 150 4.58 4.49 -24.02
CA ARG A 150 3.39 4.53 -24.90
C ARG A 150 2.13 4.90 -24.12
N LEU A 151 1.95 4.29 -22.94
CA LEU A 151 0.83 4.58 -22.06
C LEU A 151 0.87 6.03 -21.54
N ILE A 152 2.06 6.55 -21.24
CA ILE A 152 2.24 7.94 -20.81
C ILE A 152 1.90 8.91 -21.94
N ASP A 153 2.30 8.62 -23.17
CA ASP A 153 1.99 9.46 -24.33
C ASP A 153 0.49 9.47 -24.64
N GLU A 154 -0.18 8.31 -24.55
CA GLU A 154 -1.63 8.20 -24.70
C GLU A 154 -2.38 8.92 -23.58
N ALA A 155 -1.91 8.81 -22.34
CA ALA A 155 -2.43 9.57 -21.21
C ALA A 155 -2.24 11.08 -21.40
N ALA A 156 -1.11 11.51 -21.97
CA ALA A 156 -0.87 12.93 -22.28
C ALA A 156 -1.86 13.46 -23.34
N ARG A 157 -2.14 12.67 -24.38
CA ARG A 157 -3.14 13.00 -25.41
C ARG A 157 -4.54 13.06 -24.81
N LEU A 158 -4.92 12.04 -24.02
CA LEU A 158 -6.21 11.99 -23.35
C LEU A 158 -6.41 13.19 -22.41
N LEU A 159 -5.37 13.56 -21.67
CA LEU A 159 -5.42 14.72 -20.77
C LEU A 159 -5.63 16.04 -21.53
N GLN A 160 -5.08 16.17 -22.75
CA GLN A 160 -5.33 17.35 -23.61
C GLN A 160 -6.75 17.37 -24.17
N SER A 161 -7.36 16.21 -24.45
CA SER A 161 -8.73 16.12 -24.97
C SER A 161 -9.82 16.29 -23.91
N CYS A 162 -9.48 16.24 -22.62
CA CYS A 162 -10.44 16.39 -21.51
C CYS A 162 -10.87 17.84 -21.21
N ASP A 163 -10.57 18.81 -22.07
CA ASP A 163 -10.86 20.23 -21.86
C ASP A 163 -12.09 20.67 -22.70
N PRO A 164 -13.27 20.98 -22.11
CA PRO A 164 -13.60 21.03 -20.68
C PRO A 164 -14.20 19.73 -20.09
N VAL A 165 -14.80 18.89 -20.93
CA VAL A 165 -15.49 17.64 -20.57
C VAL A 165 -15.32 16.64 -21.71
N LEU A 166 -14.94 15.39 -21.41
CA LEU A 166 -14.82 14.31 -22.38
C LEU A 166 -15.76 13.16 -22.02
N PRO A 167 -16.79 12.86 -22.84
CA PRO A 167 -17.67 11.72 -22.63
C PRO A 167 -16.90 10.39 -22.52
N VAL A 168 -17.31 9.49 -21.60
CA VAL A 168 -16.57 8.23 -21.34
C VAL A 168 -16.56 7.29 -22.56
N ASN A 169 -17.58 7.34 -23.42
CA ASN A 169 -17.65 6.59 -24.68
C ASN A 169 -16.59 7.01 -25.71
N GLU A 170 -15.99 8.20 -25.59
CA GLU A 170 -14.92 8.68 -26.48
C GLU A 170 -13.52 8.23 -26.03
N VAL A 171 -13.40 7.61 -24.85
CA VAL A 171 -12.13 7.19 -24.27
C VAL A 171 -11.62 5.91 -24.96
N ARG A 172 -10.71 6.08 -25.92
CA ARG A 172 -10.14 4.97 -26.69
C ARG A 172 -9.22 4.04 -25.88
N ASN A 173 -8.53 4.56 -24.87
CA ASN A 173 -7.66 3.76 -24.01
C ASN A 173 -8.03 3.92 -22.53
N LEU A 174 -8.67 2.88 -21.98
CA LEU A 174 -9.07 2.80 -20.58
C LEU A 174 -7.87 2.77 -19.61
N ALA A 175 -6.75 2.16 -19.99
CA ALA A 175 -5.54 2.11 -19.15
C ALA A 175 -4.93 3.51 -18.98
N ALA A 176 -4.95 4.33 -20.03
CA ALA A 176 -4.50 5.72 -19.97
C ALA A 176 -5.42 6.56 -19.06
N ALA A 177 -6.74 6.39 -19.17
CA ALA A 177 -7.71 7.03 -18.27
C ALA A 177 -7.50 6.59 -16.81
N PHE A 178 -7.27 5.30 -16.58
CA PHE A 178 -7.03 4.75 -15.24
C PHE A 178 -5.74 5.31 -14.62
N LEU A 179 -4.67 5.46 -15.41
CA LEU A 179 -3.43 6.11 -14.99
C LEU A 179 -3.69 7.56 -14.54
N LEU A 180 -4.39 8.35 -15.36
CA LEU A 180 -4.73 9.74 -15.04
C LEU A 180 -5.62 9.84 -13.79
N ARG A 181 -6.58 8.92 -13.63
CA ARG A 181 -7.45 8.85 -12.45
C ARG A 181 -6.66 8.51 -11.19
N ARG A 182 -5.75 7.53 -11.26
CA ARG A 182 -4.87 7.17 -10.12
C ARG A 182 -3.93 8.31 -9.72
N LEU A 183 -3.51 9.15 -10.67
CA LEU A 183 -2.74 10.36 -10.39
C LEU A 183 -3.60 11.54 -9.91
N ALA A 184 -4.92 11.37 -9.81
CA ALA A 184 -5.92 12.38 -9.48
C ALA A 184 -5.90 13.59 -10.43
N LEU A 185 -5.61 13.36 -11.72
CA LEU A 185 -5.58 14.39 -12.76
C LEU A 185 -6.92 14.57 -13.46
N ILE A 186 -7.74 13.52 -13.46
CA ILE A 186 -9.10 13.51 -13.98
C ILE A 186 -10.06 12.98 -12.91
N LYS A 187 -11.32 13.40 -12.99
CA LYS A 187 -12.43 12.86 -12.19
C LYS A 187 -13.59 12.51 -13.11
N VAL A 188 -14.43 11.57 -12.66
CA VAL A 188 -15.67 11.21 -13.36
C VAL A 188 -16.79 12.06 -12.80
N VAL A 189 -17.58 12.67 -13.68
CA VAL A 189 -18.76 13.47 -13.32
C VAL A 189 -19.97 12.96 -14.12
N PRO A 190 -21.19 13.05 -13.55
CA PRO A 190 -22.40 12.80 -14.33
C PRO A 190 -22.52 13.84 -15.45
N HIS A 191 -22.91 13.40 -16.64
CA HIS A 191 -23.09 14.25 -17.82
C HIS A 191 -24.24 13.70 -18.66
N GLU A 192 -25.35 14.45 -18.69
CA GLU A 192 -26.61 14.04 -19.32
C GLU A 192 -27.04 12.65 -18.82
N ASP A 193 -27.18 11.68 -19.71
CA ASP A 193 -27.57 10.29 -19.42
C ASP A 193 -26.37 9.36 -19.17
N SER A 194 -25.16 9.91 -19.03
CA SER A 194 -23.92 9.15 -18.94
C SER A 194 -22.90 9.73 -17.95
N HIS A 195 -21.65 9.26 -18.06
CA HIS A 195 -20.52 9.77 -17.31
C HIS A 195 -19.53 10.43 -18.26
N ALA A 196 -18.89 11.51 -17.78
CA ALA A 196 -17.81 12.17 -18.49
C ALA A 196 -16.58 12.33 -17.60
N LEU A 197 -15.42 12.45 -18.23
CA LEU A 197 -14.16 12.78 -17.62
C LEU A 197 -13.98 14.30 -17.66
N THR A 198 -13.62 14.87 -16.52
CA THR A 198 -13.21 16.28 -16.44
C THR A 198 -11.90 16.40 -15.68
N LEU A 199 -11.15 17.46 -15.98
CA LEU A 199 -9.88 17.75 -15.35
C LEU A 199 -10.07 18.17 -13.89
N THR A 200 -9.18 17.69 -13.02
CA THR A 200 -9.06 18.24 -11.67
C THR A 200 -8.22 19.51 -11.67
N GLU A 201 -8.19 20.24 -10.56
CA GLU A 201 -7.27 21.38 -10.40
C GLU A 201 -5.81 20.98 -10.65
N LYS A 202 -5.43 19.76 -10.21
CA LYS A 202 -4.11 19.18 -10.46
C LYS A 202 -3.89 18.88 -11.94
N GLY A 203 -4.89 18.33 -12.64
CA GLY A 203 -4.87 18.13 -14.09
C GLY A 203 -4.65 19.44 -14.85
N ASN A 204 -5.42 20.47 -14.50
CA ASN A 204 -5.30 21.81 -15.08
C ASN A 204 -3.89 22.40 -14.88
N LYS A 205 -3.31 22.26 -13.67
CA LYS A 205 -1.93 22.71 -13.38
C LYS A 205 -0.88 22.00 -14.24
N VAL A 206 -1.06 20.72 -14.56
CA VAL A 206 -0.11 19.95 -15.41
C VAL A 206 -0.13 20.47 -16.84
N ILE A 207 -1.30 20.84 -17.36
CA ILE A 207 -1.49 21.41 -18.70
C ILE A 207 -0.97 22.87 -18.73
N SER A 208 -1.37 23.72 -17.77
CA SER A 208 -1.11 25.16 -17.77
C SER A 208 0.33 25.55 -17.44
N ARG A 209 1.08 24.76 -16.66
CA ARG A 209 2.52 25.03 -16.40
C ARG A 209 3.38 25.06 -17.67
N GLY A 210 2.84 24.64 -18.83
CA GLY A 210 3.54 24.70 -20.12
C GLY A 210 3.57 26.09 -20.74
N THR A 211 2.64 26.97 -20.37
CA THR A 211 2.44 28.27 -21.01
C THR A 211 3.08 29.45 -20.27
N SER A 212 3.39 29.31 -18.97
CA SER A 212 3.89 30.42 -18.14
C SER A 212 5.40 30.70 -18.23
N LYS A 213 6.16 30.05 -19.13
CA LYS A 213 7.62 30.25 -19.26
C LYS A 213 8.05 30.98 -20.53
N VAL A 214 7.18 31.77 -21.15
CA VAL A 214 7.58 32.82 -22.10
C VAL A 214 7.71 34.12 -21.31
N LYS A 215 8.87 34.30 -20.70
CA LYS A 215 9.28 35.57 -20.08
C LYS A 215 9.36 36.58 -21.24
N ARG A 216 8.45 37.56 -21.26
CA ARG A 216 8.53 38.72 -22.16
C ARG A 216 9.95 39.28 -22.09
N THR A 217 10.70 39.17 -23.18
CA THR A 217 11.87 40.00 -23.43
C THR A 217 11.38 41.45 -23.35
N PRO A 218 11.96 42.33 -22.51
CA PRO A 218 11.59 43.74 -22.55
C PRO A 218 11.95 44.26 -23.94
N GLU A 219 10.94 44.66 -24.70
CA GLU A 219 11.08 45.42 -25.94
C GLU A 219 11.94 46.66 -25.68
N ASP A 220 12.91 46.83 -26.58
CA ASP A 220 13.70 48.03 -26.79
C ASP A 220 12.82 49.28 -26.69
N LYS A 221 13.24 50.22 -25.84
CA LYS A 221 12.68 51.57 -25.86
C LYS A 221 13.13 52.25 -27.16
N PRO A 222 12.22 52.88 -27.92
CA PRO A 222 12.62 53.69 -29.06
C PRO A 222 13.39 54.92 -28.54
N GLY A 223 14.57 55.13 -29.10
CA GLY A 223 15.38 56.33 -28.86
C GLY A 223 14.56 57.57 -29.20
N GLN A 224 14.25 58.35 -28.17
CA GLN A 224 13.68 59.68 -28.30
C GLN A 224 14.84 60.64 -28.51
N GLY A 225 14.96 61.15 -29.74
CA GLY A 225 16.05 62.00 -30.17
C GLY A 225 15.99 63.40 -29.57
N ASP A 226 17.18 63.89 -29.21
CA ASP A 226 17.45 65.30 -28.94
C ASP A 226 17.40 66.10 -30.24
N ARG A 227 16.55 67.12 -30.28
CA ARG A 227 16.70 68.36 -31.06
C ARG A 227 16.15 69.52 -30.27
#